data_AF-A0A7C3QNP2-F1
#
_entry.id   AF-A0A7C3QNP2-F1
#
_cell.length_a   1.000
_cell.length_b   1.000
_cell.length_c   1.000
_cell.angle_alpha   90.00
_cell.angle_beta   90.00
_cell.angle_gamma   90.00
#
_symmetry.space_group_name_H-M   'P 1'
#
loop_
_entity.id
_entity.type
_entity.pdbx_description
1 polymer ?
#
loop_
_entity_poly.entity_id
_entity_poly.type
_entity_poly.pdbx_seq_one_letter_code
_entity_poly.pdbx_strand_id
1 'polypeptide(L)'
;MANPLNDFSNGLTAAVEKAAASTILVDARKRYPASGIAFAEDLILTADHVVTREDDIKVLLPDGKTLTASIAGRDPGSDLAVLRLSERALTAAKTSDNVKVGQLVLALGRPNSEGMQASWGIVTSIHGPTR
;
A
#
# COMPACT_ATOMS: atom_id res chain seq x y z
N MET A 1 -32.85 6.63 -15.83
CA MET A 1 -32.06 5.38 -15.86
C MET A 1 -30.71 5.70 -15.24
N ALA A 2 -30.19 4.85 -14.35
CA ALA A 2 -28.84 5.00 -13.82
C ALA A 2 -27.84 4.89 -14.98
N ASN A 3 -26.85 5.77 -15.02
CA ASN A 3 -25.78 5.73 -16.02
C ASN A 3 -24.79 4.64 -15.60
N PRO A 4 -24.63 3.54 -16.36
CA PRO A 4 -23.72 2.45 -16.00
C PRO A 4 -22.28 2.90 -15.78
N LEU A 5 -21.84 3.98 -16.45
CA LEU A 5 -20.52 4.56 -16.26
C LEU A 5 -20.38 5.26 -14.91
N ASN A 6 -21.46 5.87 -14.41
CA ASN A 6 -21.46 6.46 -13.07
C ASN A 6 -21.41 5.38 -12.01
N ASP A 7 -22.17 4.29 -12.16
CA ASP A 7 -22.16 3.18 -11.20
C ASP A 7 -20.79 2.49 -11.16
N PHE A 8 -20.17 2.31 -12.32
CA PHE A 8 -18.79 1.82 -12.42
C PHE A 8 -17.81 2.74 -11.70
N SER A 9 -17.87 4.05 -12.00
CA SER A 9 -17.02 5.06 -11.37
C SER A 9 -17.19 5.07 -9.84
N ASN A 10 -18.43 5.02 -9.35
CA ASN A 10 -18.75 4.96 -7.92
C ASN A 10 -18.20 3.68 -7.28
N GLY A 11 -18.27 2.55 -7.99
CA GLY A 11 -17.67 1.28 -7.54
C GLY A 11 -16.15 1.38 -7.38
N LEU A 12 -15.46 2.05 -8.30
CA LEU A 12 -14.02 2.31 -8.17
C LEU A 12 -13.72 3.22 -6.96
N THR A 13 -14.48 4.29 -6.77
CA THR A 13 -14.33 5.20 -5.62
C THR A 13 -14.48 4.45 -4.30
N ALA A 14 -15.54 3.65 -4.15
CA ALA A 14 -15.76 2.86 -2.93
C ALA A 14 -14.63 1.85 -2.67
N ALA A 15 -14.08 1.24 -3.73
CA ALA A 15 -12.93 0.35 -3.60
C ALA A 15 -11.66 1.10 -3.15
N VAL A 16 -11.42 2.30 -3.69
CA VAL A 16 -10.31 3.17 -3.28
C VAL A 16 -10.44 3.57 -1.80
N GLU A 17 -11.61 4.05 -1.38
CA GLU A 17 -11.86 4.44 0.01
C GLU A 17 -11.62 3.29 0.99
N LYS A 18 -12.10 2.10 0.65
CA LYS A 18 -11.90 0.90 1.46
C LYS A 18 -10.43 0.51 1.56
N ALA A 19 -9.68 0.56 0.45
CA ALA A 19 -8.27 0.18 0.43
C ALA A 19 -7.37 1.24 1.10
N ALA A 20 -7.76 2.51 1.03
CA ALA A 20 -7.03 3.64 1.63
C ALA A 20 -6.83 3.49 3.16
N ALA A 21 -7.73 2.76 3.84
CA ALA A 21 -7.61 2.42 5.27
C ALA A 21 -6.44 1.48 5.59
N SER A 22 -5.83 0.86 4.58
CA SER A 22 -4.65 -0.01 4.71
C SER A 22 -3.43 0.51 3.93
N THR A 23 -3.55 1.63 3.21
CA THR A 23 -2.43 2.27 2.50
C THR A 23 -1.79 3.35 3.35
N ILE A 24 -0.50 3.18 3.64
CA ILE A 24 0.28 3.99 4.56
C ILE A 24 1.30 4.79 3.76
N LEU A 25 1.60 6.02 4.19
CA LEU A 25 2.73 6.76 3.65
C LEU A 25 3.98 6.42 4.46
N VAL A 26 5.07 6.12 3.75
CA VAL A 26 6.36 5.71 4.30
C VAL A 26 7.41 6.76 3.98
N ASP A 27 7.89 7.48 4.98
CA ASP A 27 9.01 8.41 4.88
C ASP A 27 10.30 7.73 5.39
N ALA A 28 10.96 7.02 4.47
CA ALA A 28 12.21 6.28 4.71
C ALA A 28 13.36 6.72 3.80
N ARG A 29 13.26 7.87 3.12
CA ARG A 29 14.31 8.37 2.20
C ARG A 29 14.40 9.89 2.11
N LYS A 30 15.51 10.39 1.55
CA LYS A 30 15.92 11.82 1.59
C LYS A 30 15.04 12.82 0.82
N ARG A 31 13.93 12.43 0.19
CA ARG A 31 13.14 13.30 -0.67
C ARG A 31 11.63 13.04 -0.58
N TYR A 32 11.17 12.08 -1.37
CA TYR A 32 9.76 11.80 -1.50
C TYR A 32 9.41 10.59 -0.66
N PRO A 33 8.41 10.67 0.22
CA PRO A 33 7.82 9.48 0.80
C PRO A 33 7.35 8.52 -0.30
N ALA A 34 7.11 7.28 0.08
CA ALA A 34 6.47 6.31 -0.79
C ALA A 34 5.27 5.69 -0.07
N SER A 35 4.75 4.60 -0.63
CA SER A 35 3.60 3.89 -0.10
C SER A 35 4.01 2.60 0.56
N GLY A 36 3.27 2.20 1.58
CA GLY A 36 3.28 0.87 2.16
C GLY A 36 1.86 0.37 2.37
N ILE A 37 1.74 -0.91 2.67
CA ILE A 37 0.47 -1.58 2.96
C ILE A 37 0.55 -2.17 4.36
N ALA A 38 -0.50 -1.98 5.16
CA ALA A 38 -0.66 -2.67 6.44
C ALA A 38 -0.72 -4.19 6.20
N PHE A 39 0.33 -4.90 6.59
CA PHE A 39 0.45 -6.35 6.47
C PHE A 39 -0.04 -7.07 7.74
N ALA A 40 0.16 -6.45 8.90
CA ALA A 40 -0.36 -6.89 10.19
C ALA A 40 -0.70 -5.66 11.07
N GLU A 41 -1.13 -5.88 12.31
CA GLU A 41 -1.51 -4.80 13.24
C GLU A 41 -0.35 -3.82 13.54
N ASP A 42 0.89 -4.28 13.44
CA ASP A 42 2.13 -3.51 13.68
C ASP A 42 3.13 -3.59 12.51
N LEU A 43 2.78 -4.25 11.39
CA LEU A 43 3.69 -4.48 10.26
C LEU A 43 3.22 -3.80 8.98
N ILE A 44 4.17 -3.17 8.29
CA ILE A 44 3.97 -2.48 7.02
C ILE A 44 4.86 -3.13 5.98
N LEU A 45 4.29 -3.54 4.86
CA LEU A 45 5.04 -3.99 3.69
C LEU A 45 5.25 -2.81 2.73
N THR A 46 6.48 -2.62 2.26
CA THR A 46 6.83 -1.59 1.27
C THR A 46 7.93 -2.12 0.34
N ALA A 47 8.33 -1.31 -0.64
CA ALA A 47 9.43 -1.64 -1.53
C ALA A 47 10.78 -1.43 -0.85
N ASP A 48 11.75 -2.32 -1.08
CA ASP A 48 13.08 -2.24 -0.49
C ASP A 48 13.84 -0.98 -0.92
N HIS A 49 13.79 -0.66 -2.22
CA HIS A 49 14.48 0.51 -2.78
C HIS A 49 13.96 1.87 -2.25
N VAL A 50 12.78 1.88 -1.61
CA VAL A 50 12.25 3.06 -0.92
C VAL A 50 12.95 3.29 0.42
N VAL A 51 13.39 2.22 1.07
CA VAL A 51 13.99 2.25 2.41
C VAL A 51 15.50 2.50 2.28
N THR A 52 15.88 3.78 2.28
CA THR A 52 17.28 4.21 2.18
C THR A 52 17.83 4.79 3.49
N ARG A 53 17.01 4.86 4.54
CA ARG A 53 17.39 5.27 5.90
C ARG A 53 17.19 4.09 6.84
N GLU A 54 18.09 3.96 7.80
CA GLU A 54 18.00 2.94 8.85
C GLU A 54 17.34 3.47 10.13
N ASP A 55 17.49 4.77 10.39
CA ASP A 55 16.93 5.46 11.56
C ASP A 55 15.90 6.54 11.19
N ASP A 56 15.09 6.94 12.19
CA ASP A 56 14.04 7.96 12.09
C ASP A 56 13.06 7.74 10.93
N ILE A 57 12.70 6.47 10.65
CA ILE A 57 11.67 6.14 9.68
C ILE A 57 10.33 6.57 10.27
N LYS A 58 9.61 7.44 9.54
CA LYS A 58 8.29 7.90 9.91
C LYS A 58 7.26 7.34 8.96
N VAL A 59 6.10 7.02 9.48
CA VAL A 59 4.95 6.64 8.69
C VAL A 59 3.75 7.48 9.06
N LEU A 60 2.95 7.84 8.07
CA LEU A 60 1.69 8.55 8.26
C LEU A 60 0.55 7.58 8.00
N LEU A 61 -0.21 7.30 9.06
CA LEU A 61 -1.36 6.43 9.04
C LEU A 61 -2.55 7.07 8.32
N PRO A 62 -3.54 6.26 7.88
CA PRO A 62 -4.74 6.78 7.20
C PRO A 62 -5.57 7.76 8.03
N ASP A 63 -5.49 7.69 9.37
CA ASP A 63 -6.17 8.60 10.31
C ASP A 63 -5.42 9.93 10.52
N GLY A 64 -4.26 10.11 9.88
CA GLY A 64 -3.41 11.29 10.01
C GLY A 64 -2.38 11.20 11.14
N LYS A 65 -2.35 10.11 11.91
CA LYS A 65 -1.34 9.92 12.96
C LYS A 65 0.02 9.59 12.36
N THR A 66 1.07 10.26 12.83
CA THR A 66 2.45 9.92 12.48
C THR A 66 3.05 9.02 13.56
N LEU A 67 3.66 7.91 13.15
CA LEU A 67 4.36 6.97 14.02
C LEU A 67 5.78 6.73 13.54
N THR A 68 6.66 6.37 14.46
CA THR A 68 8.01 5.88 14.14
C THR A 68 7.95 4.39 13.83
N ALA A 69 8.73 3.97 12.83
CA ALA A 69 8.89 2.57 12.48
C ALA A 69 10.38 2.17 12.53
N SER A 70 10.62 0.88 12.69
CA SER A 70 11.93 0.25 12.57
C SER A 70 11.91 -0.79 11.46
N ILE A 71 13.07 -1.15 10.91
CA ILE A 71 13.16 -2.20 9.90
C ILE A 71 13.03 -3.56 10.60
N ALA A 72 12.01 -4.33 10.24
CA ALA A 72 11.80 -5.68 10.76
C ALA A 72 12.47 -6.76 9.88
N GLY A 73 12.61 -6.48 8.59
CA GLY A 73 13.25 -7.38 7.62
C GLY A 73 13.31 -6.74 6.24
N ARG A 74 14.26 -7.20 5.43
CA ARG A 74 14.46 -6.76 4.05
C ARG A 74 14.78 -7.97 3.18
N ASP A 75 14.27 -7.95 1.97
CA ASP A 75 14.62 -8.87 0.89
C ASP A 75 14.85 -8.07 -0.39
N PRO A 76 16.11 -7.62 -0.62
CA PRO A 76 16.46 -6.92 -1.85
C PRO A 76 16.27 -7.75 -3.12
N GLY A 77 16.20 -9.09 -3.02
CA GLY A 77 15.99 -9.98 -4.17
C GLY A 77 14.61 -9.84 -4.78
N SER A 78 13.59 -9.63 -3.93
CA SER A 78 12.21 -9.38 -4.35
C SER A 78 11.79 -7.89 -4.28
N ASP A 79 12.72 -7.00 -3.93
CA ASP A 79 12.48 -5.57 -3.68
C ASP A 79 11.42 -5.34 -2.58
N LEU A 80 11.44 -6.15 -1.52
CA LEU A 80 10.51 -6.06 -0.40
C LEU A 80 11.20 -5.65 0.90
N ALA A 81 10.53 -4.80 1.68
CA ALA A 81 10.91 -4.48 3.05
C ALA A 81 9.70 -4.49 3.98
N VAL A 82 9.91 -4.98 5.20
CA VAL A 82 8.93 -4.97 6.27
C VAL A 82 9.39 -3.97 7.33
N LEU A 83 8.53 -3.00 7.62
CA LEU A 83 8.69 -2.06 8.72
C LEU A 83 7.77 -2.45 9.87
N ARG A 84 8.24 -2.25 11.10
CA ARG A 84 7.48 -2.50 12.33
C ARG A 84 7.24 -1.21 13.10
N LEU A 85 5.98 -0.98 13.46
CA LEU A 85 5.57 0.12 14.32
C LEU A 85 5.85 -0.20 15.78
N SER A 86 6.01 0.85 16.60
CA SER A 86 6.15 0.73 18.06
C SER A 86 4.86 0.27 18.75
N GLU A 87 3.71 0.35 18.08
CA GLU A 87 2.39 0.03 18.61
C GLU A 87 1.50 -0.61 17.54
N ARG A 88 0.48 -1.34 17.98
CA ARG A 88 -0.52 -1.99 17.11
C ARG A 88 -1.60 -0.97 16.75
N ALA A 89 -1.42 -0.31 15.61
CA ALA A 89 -2.28 0.78 15.16
C ALA A 89 -2.91 0.54 13.77
N LEU A 90 -2.69 -0.63 13.17
CA LEU A 90 -3.10 -0.92 11.80
C LEU A 90 -4.22 -1.96 11.73
N THR A 91 -5.04 -1.84 10.68
CA THR A 91 -5.88 -2.94 10.20
C THR A 91 -5.24 -3.53 8.96
N ALA A 92 -4.89 -4.81 9.01
CA ALA A 92 -4.24 -5.50 7.91
C ALA A 92 -5.11 -5.51 6.63
N ALA A 93 -4.47 -5.28 5.48
CA ALA A 93 -5.10 -5.47 4.19
C ALA A 93 -5.50 -6.94 4.00
N LYS A 94 -6.65 -7.16 3.37
CA LYS A 94 -7.08 -8.52 3.00
C LYS A 94 -6.36 -8.94 1.72
N THR A 95 -5.74 -10.11 1.75
CA THR A 95 -5.12 -10.74 0.58
C THR A 95 -6.08 -11.76 -0.04
N SER A 96 -5.86 -12.07 -1.32
CA SER A 96 -6.61 -13.09 -2.06
C SER A 96 -5.68 -13.72 -3.09
N ASP A 97 -5.70 -15.04 -3.17
CA ASP A 97 -4.87 -15.79 -4.13
C ASP A 97 -5.62 -16.08 -5.44
N ASN A 98 -6.89 -15.66 -5.55
CA ASN A 98 -7.76 -15.96 -6.68
C ASN A 98 -7.79 -14.81 -7.69
N VAL A 99 -6.62 -14.51 -8.27
CA VAL A 99 -6.47 -13.51 -9.33
C VAL A 99 -6.57 -14.19 -10.71
N LYS A 100 -7.19 -13.53 -11.69
CA LYS A 100 -7.38 -14.02 -13.06
C LYS A 100 -7.01 -12.95 -14.08
N VAL A 101 -6.41 -13.38 -15.20
CA VAL A 101 -6.17 -12.50 -16.37
C VAL A 101 -7.50 -11.89 -16.83
N GLY A 102 -7.48 -10.60 -17.12
CA GLY A 102 -8.65 -9.80 -17.49
C GLY A 102 -9.45 -9.22 -16.32
N GLN A 103 -9.12 -9.56 -15.07
CA GLN A 103 -9.74 -8.90 -13.91
C GLN A 103 -9.33 -7.43 -13.82
N LEU A 104 -10.29 -6.57 -13.47
CA LEU A 104 -10.03 -5.17 -13.15
C LEU A 104 -9.16 -5.06 -11.90
N VAL A 105 -8.23 -4.11 -11.93
CA VAL A 105 -7.34 -3.78 -10.80
C VAL A 105 -7.29 -2.29 -10.57
N LEU A 106 -7.07 -1.93 -9.31
CA LEU A 106 -6.75 -0.56 -8.87
C LEU A 106 -5.36 -0.59 -8.23
N ALA A 107 -4.45 0.22 -8.76
CA ALA A 107 -3.17 0.49 -8.12
C ALA A 107 -3.32 1.74 -7.25
N LEU A 108 -3.01 1.60 -5.97
CA LEU A 108 -3.20 2.63 -4.95
C LEU A 108 -1.86 3.03 -4.35
N GLY A 109 -1.65 4.33 -4.18
CA GLY A 109 -0.48 4.87 -3.50
C GLY A 109 -0.86 6.06 -2.62
N ARG A 110 -0.05 6.29 -1.59
CA ARG A 110 -0.08 7.48 -0.73
C ARG A 110 1.31 8.12 -0.72
N PRO A 111 1.71 8.82 -1.80
CA PRO A 111 3.07 9.36 -1.95
C PRO A 111 3.32 10.63 -1.13
N ASN A 112 2.26 11.32 -0.70
CA ASN A 112 2.33 12.53 0.13
C ASN A 112 1.14 12.59 1.10
N SER A 113 1.12 13.62 1.96
CA SER A 113 0.04 13.84 2.92
C SER A 113 -1.24 14.43 2.33
N GLU A 114 -1.25 14.79 1.04
CA GLU A 114 -2.41 15.42 0.37
C GLU A 114 -3.50 14.41 0.02
N GLY A 115 -3.15 13.12 -0.09
CA GLY A 115 -4.14 12.07 -0.22
C GLY A 115 -3.66 10.85 -1.00
N MET A 116 -4.65 10.06 -1.40
CA MET A 116 -4.46 8.86 -2.20
C MET A 116 -4.34 9.21 -3.68
N GLN A 117 -3.48 8.47 -4.37
CA GLN A 117 -3.44 8.40 -5.82
C GLN A 117 -3.90 7.01 -6.24
N ALA A 118 -4.73 6.96 -7.28
CA ALA A 118 -5.24 5.71 -7.81
C ALA A 118 -5.13 5.70 -9.34
N SER A 119 -4.75 4.56 -9.89
CA SER A 119 -4.88 4.24 -11.31
C SER A 119 -5.59 2.90 -11.46
N TRP A 120 -6.23 2.68 -12.61
CA TRP A 120 -6.99 1.46 -12.87
C TRP A 120 -6.50 0.79 -14.14
N GLY A 121 -6.70 -0.52 -14.23
CA GLY A 121 -6.31 -1.32 -15.37
C GLY A 121 -6.86 -2.74 -15.27
N ILE A 122 -6.20 -3.67 -15.97
CA ILE A 122 -6.54 -5.09 -15.94
C ILE A 122 -5.29 -5.94 -15.67
N VAL A 123 -5.49 -7.11 -15.07
CA VAL A 123 -4.44 -8.14 -14.99
C VAL A 123 -4.14 -8.65 -16.40
N THR A 124 -2.91 -8.43 -16.86
CA THR A 124 -2.48 -8.85 -18.21
C THR A 124 -1.80 -10.22 -18.22
N SER A 125 -1.15 -10.60 -17.11
CA SER A 125 -0.46 -11.89 -16.95
C SER A 125 -0.39 -12.27 -15.48
N ILE A 126 -0.25 -13.58 -15.20
CA ILE A 126 -0.01 -14.12 -13.86
C ILE A 126 1.20 -15.03 -13.97
N HIS A 127 2.20 -14.78 -13.14
CA HIS A 127 3.42 -15.57 -13.07
C HIS A 127 3.39 -16.49 -11.85
N GLY A 128 4.25 -17.51 -11.84
CA GLY A 128 4.41 -18.41 -10.71
C GLY A 128 5.02 -17.73 -9.48
N PRO A 129 5.17 -18.46 -8.36
CA PRO A 129 5.78 -17.94 -7.15
C PRO A 129 7.16 -17.34 -7.43
N THR A 130 7.45 -16.20 -6.79
CA THR A 130 8.81 -15.65 -6.72
C THR A 130 9.70 -16.67 -6.02
N ARG A 131 10.80 -17.05 -6.67
CA ARG A 131 11.81 -18.00 -6.16
C ARG A 131 12.99 -17.27 -5.56
#